data_AF-A0A1A3PWS7-F1
#
_entry.id   AF-A0A1A3PWS7-F1
#
_cell.length_a   1.000
_cell.length_b   1.000
_cell.length_c   1.000
_cell.angle_alpha   90.00
_cell.angle_beta   90.00
_cell.angle_gamma   90.00
#
_symmetry.space_group_name_H-M   'P 1'
#
loop_
_entity.id
_entity.type
_entity.pdbx_description
1 polymer ?
#
loop_
_entity_poly.entity_id
_entity_poly.type
_entity_poly.pdbx_seq_one_letter_code
_entity_poly.pdbx_strand_id
1 'polypeptide(L)'
;MSLIGDDPDLWPYAFGMDDTPKWAMPWVKPGALAQRVLAVLPAPLRACATGFTFDAEEFYATCYDEDEPPRRLSPAEKSIRGLGERMEWRIERVWALDDESTSEEIAAYEKGFTTVAGCGINPRCLDDYSVRAWEVLATIGYDDDDPDWELGADAESLEVHSAALEWAQAGVVVLQQSLPWPFVDVLPYSINDNRPAHRVLYAYASLLAMKSMRQAKPWFRAMLYMNPNDNLGISYAV
;
A
#
# COMPACT_ATOMS: atom_id res chain seq x y z
N MET A 1 16.06 -28.58 3.66
CA MET A 1 16.37 -27.93 2.37
C MET A 1 15.50 -28.56 1.31
N SER A 2 14.36 -27.93 1.02
CA SER A 2 13.53 -28.28 -0.14
C SER A 2 13.44 -27.02 -0.98
N LEU A 3 13.90 -27.14 -2.23
CA LEU A 3 13.86 -26.11 -3.23
C LEU A 3 12.38 -25.84 -3.56
N ILE A 4 11.97 -24.58 -3.43
CA ILE A 4 10.72 -24.09 -4.02
C ILE A 4 10.98 -24.09 -5.53
N GLY A 5 10.25 -24.96 -6.23
CA GLY A 5 10.36 -25.14 -7.67
C GLY A 5 9.90 -23.90 -8.43
N ASP A 6 10.51 -23.73 -9.60
CA ASP A 6 10.12 -22.81 -10.64
C ASP A 6 8.68 -23.06 -11.08
N ASP A 7 7.75 -22.22 -10.63
CA ASP A 7 6.40 -22.12 -11.17
C ASP A 7 6.04 -20.62 -11.29
N PRO A 8 5.83 -20.08 -12.51
CA PRO A 8 5.55 -18.66 -12.73
C PRO A 8 4.08 -18.27 -12.52
N ASP A 9 3.28 -19.10 -11.85
CA ASP A 9 1.89 -18.79 -11.51
C ASP A 9 1.80 -17.71 -10.41
N LEU A 10 2.07 -16.46 -10.81
CA LEU A 10 1.75 -15.24 -10.07
C LEU A 10 0.24 -15.02 -10.04
N TRP A 11 -0.49 -15.82 -9.26
CA TRP A 11 -1.78 -15.46 -8.67
C TRP A 11 -2.27 -16.55 -7.69
N PRO A 12 -2.49 -16.28 -6.38
CA PRO A 12 -2.98 -17.33 -5.50
C PRO A 12 -4.46 -17.66 -5.78
N TYR A 13 -4.83 -18.93 -5.61
CA TYR A 13 -6.19 -19.50 -5.60
C TYR A 13 -7.13 -18.91 -4.52
N ALA A 14 -6.84 -17.73 -3.96
CA ALA A 14 -7.41 -17.19 -2.73
C ALA A 14 -8.69 -16.34 -2.93
N PHE A 15 -9.28 -16.30 -4.12
CA PHE A 15 -10.54 -15.60 -4.32
C PHE A 15 -11.73 -16.41 -3.79
N GLY A 16 -12.39 -15.90 -2.75
CA GLY A 16 -13.61 -16.49 -2.18
C GLY A 16 -13.43 -17.20 -0.83
N MET A 17 -12.34 -16.94 -0.10
CA MET A 17 -12.24 -17.37 1.30
C MET A 17 -12.83 -16.29 2.22
N ASP A 18 -14.03 -16.55 2.75
CA ASP A 18 -14.82 -15.60 3.55
C ASP A 18 -14.33 -15.44 5.01
N ASP A 19 -13.31 -16.18 5.43
CA ASP A 19 -12.84 -16.27 6.83
C ASP A 19 -11.57 -15.44 7.13
N THR A 20 -11.31 -14.36 6.40
CA THR A 20 -10.18 -13.47 6.74
C THR A 20 -10.53 -12.55 7.91
N PRO A 21 -9.62 -12.34 8.88
CA PRO A 21 -9.84 -11.39 9.96
C PRO A 21 -10.13 -9.98 9.44
N LYS A 22 -10.97 -9.21 10.16
CA LYS A 22 -11.36 -7.84 9.76
C LYS A 22 -10.20 -6.83 9.68
N TRP A 23 -9.04 -7.18 10.21
CA TRP A 23 -7.82 -6.39 10.20
C TRP A 23 -6.81 -6.86 9.16
N ALA A 24 -7.07 -7.97 8.46
CA ALA A 24 -6.23 -8.41 7.37
C ALA A 24 -6.26 -7.40 6.22
N MET A 25 -5.13 -7.25 5.52
CA MET A 25 -5.08 -6.46 4.29
C MET A 25 -6.09 -7.01 3.28
N PRO A 26 -7.02 -6.19 2.75
CA PRO A 26 -7.92 -6.64 1.70
C PRO A 26 -7.13 -7.07 0.45
N TRP A 27 -7.67 -8.05 -0.28
CA TRP A 27 -7.10 -8.52 -1.54
C TRP A 27 -7.93 -8.05 -2.73
N VAL A 28 -7.31 -7.63 -3.82
CA VAL A 28 -8.02 -7.15 -5.01
C VAL A 28 -7.70 -8.00 -6.23
N LYS A 29 -8.70 -8.21 -7.07
CA LYS A 29 -8.51 -8.85 -8.37
C LYS A 29 -7.85 -7.89 -9.35
N PRO A 30 -6.91 -8.36 -10.20
CA PRO A 30 -6.29 -7.52 -11.20
C PRO A 30 -7.34 -7.04 -12.20
N GLY A 31 -7.52 -5.73 -12.27
CA GLY A 31 -8.15 -5.05 -13.39
C GLY A 31 -7.28 -5.10 -14.65
N ALA A 32 -7.75 -4.48 -15.73
CA ALA A 32 -7.09 -4.54 -17.02
C ALA A 32 -5.66 -4.00 -16.99
N LEU A 33 -5.43 -2.85 -16.35
CA LEU A 33 -4.10 -2.27 -16.21
C LEU A 33 -3.18 -3.15 -15.35
N ALA A 34 -3.68 -3.62 -14.20
CA ALA A 34 -2.93 -4.50 -13.32
C ALA A 34 -2.48 -5.79 -14.03
N GLN A 35 -3.32 -6.39 -14.87
CA GLN A 35 -2.94 -7.56 -15.68
C GLN A 35 -1.79 -7.25 -16.66
N ARG A 36 -1.81 -6.07 -17.29
CA ARG A 36 -0.72 -5.64 -18.19
C ARG A 36 0.58 -5.43 -17.42
N VAL A 37 0.50 -4.85 -16.23
CA VAL A 37 1.63 -4.67 -15.32
C VAL A 37 2.21 -6.01 -14.90
N LEU A 38 1.38 -6.95 -14.44
CA LEU A 38 1.82 -8.29 -14.05
C LEU A 38 2.50 -9.04 -15.20
N ALA A 39 2.01 -8.87 -16.43
CA ALA A 39 2.60 -9.51 -17.61
C ALA A 39 4.04 -9.03 -17.92
N VAL A 40 4.44 -7.86 -17.40
CA VAL A 40 5.80 -7.32 -17.55
C VAL A 40 6.56 -7.24 -16.23
N LEU A 41 5.97 -7.72 -15.13
CA LEU A 41 6.61 -7.77 -13.82
C LEU A 41 7.64 -8.91 -13.84
N PRO A 42 8.95 -8.62 -13.76
CA PRO A 42 9.97 -9.67 -13.92
C PRO A 42 9.98 -10.67 -12.76
N ALA A 43 9.64 -10.20 -11.55
CA ALA A 43 9.44 -11.00 -10.35
C ALA A 43 8.74 -10.14 -9.27
N PRO A 44 8.04 -10.75 -8.31
CA PRO A 44 7.55 -10.05 -7.12
C PRO A 44 8.65 -9.29 -6.38
N LEU A 45 8.26 -8.33 -5.56
CA LEU A 45 9.18 -7.75 -4.58
C LEU A 45 9.48 -8.82 -3.53
N ARG A 46 10.72 -8.88 -3.05
CA ARG A 46 11.01 -9.76 -1.92
C ARG A 46 10.36 -9.18 -0.67
N ALA A 47 9.50 -9.93 -0.01
CA ALA A 47 9.06 -9.61 1.34
C ALA A 47 9.61 -10.65 2.31
N CYS A 48 10.13 -10.21 3.45
CA CYS A 48 10.59 -11.11 4.49
C CYS A 48 10.20 -10.61 5.88
N ALA A 49 9.88 -11.58 6.75
CA ALA A 49 9.88 -11.38 8.18
C ALA A 49 11.28 -10.94 8.63
N THR A 50 11.36 -9.88 9.43
CA THR A 50 12.64 -9.33 9.89
C THR A 50 13.22 -10.11 11.07
N GLY A 51 12.41 -10.95 11.71
CA GLY A 51 12.73 -11.62 12.97
C GLY A 51 12.46 -10.77 14.21
N PHE A 52 12.05 -9.50 14.01
CA PHE A 52 11.54 -8.63 15.07
C PHE A 52 10.02 -8.70 15.16
N THR A 53 9.50 -8.46 16.34
CA THR A 53 8.08 -8.40 16.61
C THR A 53 7.70 -7.01 17.06
N PHE A 54 6.60 -6.49 16.51
CA PHE A 54 5.93 -5.33 17.06
C PHE A 54 5.24 -5.74 18.36
N ASP A 55 5.74 -5.26 19.50
CA ASP A 55 5.09 -5.40 20.79
C ASP A 55 4.11 -4.23 21.00
N ALA A 56 2.82 -4.54 20.96
CA ALA A 56 1.78 -3.53 21.11
C ALA A 56 1.68 -3.00 22.55
N GLU A 57 2.00 -3.79 23.56
CA GLU A 57 2.00 -3.33 24.96
C GLU A 57 3.16 -2.37 25.20
N GLU A 58 4.36 -2.70 24.74
CA GLU A 58 5.53 -1.79 24.81
C GLU A 58 5.29 -0.51 24.01
N PHE A 59 4.78 -0.63 22.79
CA PHE A 59 4.48 0.51 21.93
C PHE A 59 3.51 1.49 22.61
N TYR A 60 2.34 1.00 23.05
CA TYR A 60 1.38 1.89 23.68
C TYR A 60 1.80 2.33 25.09
N ALA A 61 2.71 1.63 25.78
CA ALA A 61 3.27 2.12 27.05
C ALA A 61 4.24 3.29 26.84
N THR A 62 5.01 3.29 25.74
CA THR A 62 6.03 4.29 25.42
C THR A 62 5.49 5.50 24.62
N CYS A 63 4.30 5.40 24.03
CA CYS A 63 3.61 6.53 23.40
C CYS A 63 3.15 7.63 24.38
N TYR A 64 3.38 7.47 25.69
CA TYR A 64 3.01 8.43 26.71
C TYR A 64 4.25 9.07 27.31
N ASP A 65 4.27 10.39 27.32
CA ASP A 65 5.17 11.15 28.17
C ASP A 65 4.81 10.84 29.64
N GLU A 66 5.80 10.54 30.48
CA GLU A 66 5.58 10.27 31.92
C GLU A 66 4.92 11.47 32.63
N ASP A 67 5.07 12.67 32.05
CA ASP A 67 4.54 13.93 32.56
C ASP A 67 3.12 14.27 32.06
N GLU A 68 2.56 13.51 31.11
CA GLU A 68 1.18 13.70 30.61
C GLU A 68 0.24 12.61 31.12
N PRO A 69 -1.03 12.94 31.46
CA PRO A 69 -1.99 11.92 31.86
C PRO A 69 -2.23 10.96 30.68
N PRO A 70 -2.24 9.64 30.91
CA PRO A 70 -2.35 8.66 29.83
C PRO A 70 -3.62 8.91 29.01
N ARG A 71 -3.44 9.24 27.72
CA ARG A 71 -4.54 9.45 26.79
C ARG A 71 -5.32 8.14 26.66
N ARG A 72 -6.65 8.24 26.68
CA ARG A 72 -7.50 7.09 26.41
C ARG A 72 -7.27 6.59 24.97
N LEU A 73 -6.82 5.35 24.85
CA LEU A 73 -6.77 4.65 23.56
C LEU A 73 -8.15 4.66 22.89
N SER A 74 -8.15 4.98 21.60
CA SER A 74 -9.28 4.85 20.69
C SER A 74 -9.71 3.38 20.56
N PRO A 75 -10.92 3.10 20.04
CA PRO A 75 -11.35 1.73 19.76
C PRO A 75 -10.39 0.97 18.83
N ALA A 76 -9.79 1.65 17.85
CA ALA A 76 -8.85 1.04 16.93
C ALA A 76 -7.53 0.65 17.62
N GLU A 77 -6.94 1.55 18.41
CA GLU A 77 -5.71 1.26 19.16
C GLU A 77 -5.92 0.15 20.21
N LYS A 78 -7.07 0.13 20.90
CA LYS A 78 -7.42 -0.97 21.81
C LYS A 78 -7.48 -2.32 21.08
N SER A 79 -8.02 -2.31 19.86
CA SER A 79 -8.11 -3.52 19.04
C SER A 79 -6.74 -3.97 18.55
N ILE A 80 -5.87 -3.04 18.13
CA ILE A 80 -4.48 -3.33 17.76
C ILE A 80 -3.70 -3.90 18.95
N ARG A 81 -3.81 -3.26 20.12
CA ARG A 81 -3.20 -3.77 21.36
C ARG A 81 -3.69 -5.17 21.70
N GLY A 82 -4.98 -5.43 21.54
CA GLY A 82 -5.59 -6.74 21.79
C GLY A 82 -5.10 -7.87 20.87
N LEU A 83 -4.41 -7.57 19.75
CA LEU A 83 -3.78 -8.58 18.91
C LEU A 83 -2.43 -9.07 19.46
N GLY A 84 -1.84 -8.36 20.43
CA GLY A 84 -0.54 -8.69 20.99
C GLY A 84 0.62 -8.51 20.01
N GLU A 85 1.66 -9.31 20.21
CA GLU A 85 2.86 -9.31 19.38
C GLU A 85 2.56 -9.78 17.95
N ARG A 86 3.12 -9.08 16.97
CA ARG A 86 2.98 -9.42 15.54
C ARG A 86 4.31 -9.32 14.83
N MET A 87 4.52 -10.16 13.82
CA MET A 87 5.79 -10.18 13.10
C MET A 87 5.96 -8.89 12.29
N GLU A 88 7.16 -8.32 12.33
CA GLU A 88 7.51 -7.23 11.43
C GLU A 88 8.01 -7.78 10.10
N TRP A 89 7.54 -7.17 9.03
CA TRP A 89 7.94 -7.47 7.68
C TRP A 89 8.66 -6.28 7.04
N ARG A 90 9.55 -6.61 6.12
CA ARG A 90 10.22 -5.68 5.22
C ARG A 90 9.97 -6.09 3.79
N ILE A 91 9.65 -5.12 2.95
CA ILE A 91 9.56 -5.29 1.50
C ILE A 91 10.82 -4.73 0.85
N GLU A 92 11.30 -5.43 -0.17
CA GLU A 92 12.35 -4.95 -1.06
C GLU A 92 12.00 -3.57 -1.59
N ARG A 93 13.01 -2.72 -1.63
CA ARG A 93 12.84 -1.37 -2.15
C ARG A 93 13.42 -1.25 -3.55
N VAL A 94 12.57 -0.77 -4.45
CA VAL A 94 12.96 -0.25 -5.76
C VAL A 94 12.60 1.23 -5.75
N TRP A 95 13.62 2.07 -5.75
CA TRP A 95 13.49 3.51 -5.59
C TRP A 95 12.98 4.16 -6.87
N ALA A 96 11.99 5.04 -6.75
CA ALA A 96 11.74 6.02 -7.79
C ALA A 96 12.95 6.95 -7.87
N LEU A 97 13.28 7.42 -9.07
CA LEU A 97 14.40 8.33 -9.27
C LEU A 97 14.03 9.74 -8.83
N ASP A 98 14.98 10.40 -8.20
CA ASP A 98 14.96 11.81 -7.80
C ASP A 98 16.26 12.51 -8.23
N ASP A 99 16.40 13.79 -7.89
CA ASP A 99 17.56 14.62 -8.24
C ASP A 99 18.82 14.25 -7.45
N GLU A 100 18.69 13.48 -6.37
CA GLU A 100 19.81 12.98 -5.55
C GLU A 100 20.27 11.58 -5.96
N SER A 101 19.54 10.92 -6.86
CA SER A 101 19.81 9.55 -7.29
C SER A 101 21.19 9.40 -7.94
N THR A 102 21.96 8.46 -7.43
CA THR A 102 23.29 8.12 -7.95
C THR A 102 23.18 7.44 -9.33
N SER A 103 24.27 7.45 -10.10
CA SER A 103 24.30 6.75 -11.40
C SER A 103 24.05 5.24 -11.30
N GLU A 104 24.38 4.63 -10.16
CA GLU A 104 24.10 3.21 -9.90
C GLU A 104 22.60 2.98 -9.67
N GLU A 105 21.93 3.85 -8.92
CA GLU A 105 20.48 3.80 -8.70
C GLU A 105 19.70 4.06 -9.99
N ILE A 106 20.13 5.03 -10.80
CA ILE A 106 19.58 5.30 -12.13
C ILE A 106 19.68 4.05 -13.01
N ALA A 107 20.87 3.46 -13.13
CA ALA A 107 21.07 2.26 -13.95
C ALA A 107 20.25 1.06 -13.44
N ALA A 108 20.11 0.90 -12.12
CA ALA A 108 19.31 -0.16 -11.52
C ALA A 108 17.81 0.02 -11.80
N TYR A 109 17.31 1.26 -11.72
CA TYR A 109 15.93 1.60 -12.06
C TYR A 109 15.65 1.40 -13.57
N GLU A 110 16.51 1.94 -14.43
CA GLU A 110 16.38 1.88 -15.88
C GLU A 110 16.41 0.44 -16.41
N LYS A 111 17.16 -0.46 -15.75
CA LYS A 111 17.19 -1.88 -16.12
C LYS A 111 15.82 -2.55 -16.05
N GLY A 112 14.95 -2.11 -15.13
CA GLY A 112 13.59 -2.60 -14.97
C GLY A 112 12.53 -1.72 -15.66
N PHE A 113 12.93 -0.61 -16.28
CA PHE A 113 12.02 0.35 -16.85
C PHE A 113 11.37 -0.17 -18.14
N THR A 114 10.07 0.05 -18.29
CA THR A 114 9.29 -0.36 -19.45
C THR A 114 8.08 0.55 -19.65
N THR A 115 7.34 0.34 -20.75
CA THR A 115 6.12 1.08 -21.05
C THR A 115 4.89 0.21 -20.81
N VAL A 116 3.98 0.69 -19.96
CA VAL A 116 2.67 0.06 -19.72
C VAL A 116 1.59 1.10 -19.97
N ALA A 117 0.63 0.77 -20.84
CA ALA A 117 -0.47 1.66 -21.22
C ALA A 117 0.00 3.05 -21.73
N GLY A 118 1.16 3.11 -22.38
CA GLY A 118 1.75 4.36 -22.89
C GLY A 118 2.55 5.15 -21.86
N CYS A 119 2.61 4.71 -20.60
CA CYS A 119 3.37 5.34 -19.54
C CYS A 119 4.65 4.56 -19.22
N GLY A 120 5.76 5.27 -19.07
CA GLY A 120 7.02 4.70 -18.60
C GLY A 120 7.00 4.47 -17.09
N ILE A 121 7.32 3.26 -16.64
CA ILE A 121 7.40 2.87 -15.24
C ILE A 121 8.47 1.78 -15.04
N ASN A 122 8.98 1.64 -13.82
CA ASN A 122 9.58 0.39 -13.38
C ASN A 122 8.51 -0.45 -12.68
N PRO A 123 8.10 -1.63 -13.20
CA PRO A 123 6.98 -2.40 -12.64
C PRO A 123 7.17 -2.88 -11.20
N ARG A 124 8.40 -2.81 -10.67
CA ARG A 124 8.70 -3.15 -9.28
C ARG A 124 8.72 -1.92 -8.36
N CYS A 125 8.74 -0.70 -8.90
CA CYS A 125 8.74 0.51 -8.10
C CYS A 125 7.30 0.86 -7.66
N LEU A 126 6.97 0.65 -6.38
CA LEU A 126 5.63 0.94 -5.88
C LEU A 126 5.28 2.44 -5.90
N ASP A 127 6.27 3.31 -5.71
CA ASP A 127 6.07 4.76 -5.75
C ASP A 127 5.57 5.22 -7.14
N ASP A 128 6.08 4.65 -8.24
CA ASP A 128 5.64 4.98 -9.61
C ASP A 128 4.12 4.88 -9.78
N TYR A 129 3.48 3.88 -9.16
CA TYR A 129 2.03 3.69 -9.24
C TYR A 129 1.27 4.76 -8.46
N SER A 130 1.72 5.06 -7.24
CA SER A 130 1.08 6.11 -6.42
C SER A 130 1.27 7.49 -7.04
N VAL A 131 2.47 7.81 -7.52
CA VAL A 131 2.76 9.07 -8.20
C VAL A 131 1.90 9.18 -9.45
N ARG A 132 1.86 8.13 -10.29
CA ARG A 132 1.04 8.15 -11.50
C ARG A 132 -0.45 8.32 -11.22
N ALA A 133 -0.97 7.66 -10.18
CA ALA A 133 -2.37 7.79 -9.79
C ALA A 133 -2.71 9.26 -9.44
N TRP A 134 -1.84 9.93 -8.67
CA TRP A 134 -2.04 11.34 -8.32
C TRP A 134 -1.80 12.29 -9.49
N GLU A 135 -0.81 12.04 -10.34
CA GLU A 135 -0.58 12.82 -11.57
C GLU A 135 -1.78 12.78 -12.51
N VAL A 136 -2.39 11.60 -12.68
CA VAL A 136 -3.62 11.45 -13.46
C VAL A 136 -4.75 12.27 -12.84
N LEU A 137 -4.92 12.21 -11.51
CA LEU A 137 -5.98 12.97 -10.84
C LEU A 137 -5.73 14.49 -10.90
N ALA A 138 -4.47 14.93 -10.89
CA ALA A 138 -4.10 16.34 -11.01
C ALA A 138 -4.46 16.94 -12.38
N THR A 139 -4.66 16.13 -13.44
CA THR A 139 -5.04 16.67 -14.76
C THR A 139 -6.43 17.30 -14.79
N ILE A 140 -7.29 16.95 -13.83
CA ILE A 140 -8.60 17.58 -13.64
C ILE A 140 -8.58 18.66 -12.56
N GLY A 141 -7.40 19.04 -12.05
CA GLY A 141 -7.26 20.09 -11.04
C GLY A 141 -7.51 19.64 -9.61
N TYR A 142 -7.44 18.33 -9.33
CA TYR A 142 -7.44 17.86 -7.94
C TYR A 142 -6.20 18.37 -7.20
N ASP A 143 -6.45 19.05 -6.09
CA ASP A 143 -5.45 19.48 -5.12
C ASP A 143 -5.63 18.66 -3.84
N ASP A 144 -4.56 18.04 -3.35
CA ASP A 144 -4.63 17.24 -2.11
C ASP A 144 -4.75 18.12 -0.85
N ASP A 145 -4.30 19.37 -0.93
CA ASP A 145 -4.37 20.33 0.18
C ASP A 145 -5.77 20.99 0.29
N ASP A 146 -6.51 21.08 -0.82
CA ASP A 146 -7.88 21.60 -0.90
C ASP A 146 -8.73 20.77 -1.89
N PRO A 147 -9.14 19.56 -1.50
CA PRO A 147 -9.74 18.61 -2.43
C PRO A 147 -11.13 19.09 -2.84
N ASP A 148 -11.34 19.52 -4.09
CA ASP A 148 -12.68 19.86 -4.58
C ASP A 148 -13.54 18.59 -4.74
N TRP A 149 -14.50 18.39 -3.83
CA TRP A 149 -15.43 17.24 -3.82
C TRP A 149 -16.47 17.28 -4.95
N GLU A 150 -16.56 18.36 -5.71
CA GLU A 150 -17.35 18.44 -6.95
C GLU A 150 -16.58 17.90 -8.17
N LEU A 151 -15.25 17.68 -8.07
CA LEU A 151 -14.46 16.97 -9.07
C LEU A 151 -14.99 15.53 -9.25
N GLY A 152 -15.42 15.20 -10.47
CA GLY A 152 -15.99 13.87 -10.76
C GLY A 152 -17.51 13.84 -10.91
N ALA A 153 -18.17 14.99 -11.09
CA ALA A 153 -19.58 15.08 -11.47
C ALA A 153 -19.82 14.91 -12.99
N ASP A 154 -18.86 15.31 -13.82
CA ASP A 154 -18.91 15.14 -15.27
C ASP A 154 -18.24 13.83 -15.74
N ALA A 155 -18.50 13.45 -16.99
CA ALA A 155 -18.03 12.19 -17.55
C ALA A 155 -16.49 12.13 -17.70
N GLU A 156 -15.85 13.25 -18.04
CA GLU A 156 -14.39 13.32 -18.24
C GLU A 156 -13.68 13.14 -16.89
N SER A 157 -14.13 13.84 -15.85
CA SER A 157 -13.61 13.68 -14.49
C SER A 157 -13.82 12.26 -13.93
N LEU A 158 -14.90 11.57 -14.31
CA LEU A 158 -15.14 10.16 -13.94
C LEU A 158 -14.16 9.19 -14.64
N GLU A 159 -13.82 9.45 -15.90
CA GLU A 159 -12.84 8.66 -16.64
C GLU A 159 -11.44 8.85 -16.05
N VAL A 160 -11.05 10.08 -15.71
CA VAL A 160 -9.78 10.40 -15.07
C VAL A 160 -9.68 9.77 -13.68
N HIS A 161 -10.73 9.86 -12.85
CA HIS A 161 -10.78 9.17 -11.57
C HIS A 161 -10.65 7.65 -11.71
N SER A 162 -11.33 7.06 -12.69
CA SER A 162 -11.24 5.62 -12.97
C SER A 162 -9.82 5.22 -13.38
N ALA A 163 -9.17 6.01 -14.23
CA ALA A 163 -7.79 5.79 -14.65
C ALA A 163 -6.79 5.90 -13.47
N ALA A 164 -6.96 6.91 -12.60
CA ALA A 164 -6.16 7.04 -11.38
C ALA A 164 -6.33 5.82 -10.46
N LEU A 165 -7.58 5.36 -10.28
CA LEU A 165 -7.90 4.18 -9.48
C LEU A 165 -7.28 2.90 -10.08
N GLU A 166 -7.26 2.75 -11.40
CA GLU A 166 -6.59 1.62 -12.06
C GLU A 166 -5.07 1.60 -11.79
N TRP A 167 -4.41 2.76 -11.82
CA TRP A 167 -2.98 2.87 -11.49
C TRP A 167 -2.69 2.49 -10.04
N ALA A 168 -3.46 3.04 -9.10
CA ALA A 168 -3.32 2.69 -7.68
C ALA A 168 -3.62 1.21 -7.44
N GLN A 169 -4.66 0.65 -8.07
CA GLN A 169 -4.99 -0.77 -8.00
C GLN A 169 -3.83 -1.63 -8.53
N ALA A 170 -3.22 -1.25 -9.65
CA ALA A 170 -2.10 -1.99 -10.23
C ALA A 170 -0.92 -2.07 -9.25
N GLY A 171 -0.60 -0.98 -8.56
CA GLY A 171 0.44 -0.98 -7.54
C GLY A 171 0.09 -1.83 -6.31
N VAL A 172 -1.17 -1.81 -5.85
CA VAL A 172 -1.65 -2.73 -4.79
C VAL A 172 -1.52 -4.19 -5.22
N VAL A 173 -1.85 -4.49 -6.48
CA VAL A 173 -1.75 -5.84 -7.04
C VAL A 173 -0.30 -6.32 -7.13
N VAL A 174 0.65 -5.44 -7.48
CA VAL A 174 2.10 -5.74 -7.44
C VAL A 174 2.56 -6.02 -6.00
N LEU A 175 2.16 -5.17 -5.05
CA LEU A 175 2.44 -5.39 -3.63
C LEU A 175 1.90 -6.75 -3.15
N GLN A 176 0.68 -7.10 -3.54
CA GLN A 176 0.03 -8.37 -3.21
C GLN A 176 0.81 -9.59 -3.69
N GLN A 177 1.54 -9.51 -4.81
CA GLN A 177 2.38 -10.64 -5.27
C GLN A 177 3.52 -10.99 -4.29
N SER A 178 3.82 -10.07 -3.38
CA SER A 178 4.98 -10.14 -2.50
C SER A 178 4.61 -10.59 -1.09
N LEU A 179 3.35 -10.45 -0.68
CA LEU A 179 2.89 -10.70 0.68
C LEU A 179 2.17 -12.05 0.82
N PRO A 180 2.28 -12.74 1.97
CA PRO A 180 1.49 -13.93 2.23
C PRO A 180 0.00 -13.59 2.33
N TRP A 181 -0.85 -14.50 1.88
CA TRP A 181 -2.30 -14.39 2.03
C TRP A 181 -2.80 -15.25 3.22
N PRO A 182 -3.66 -14.71 4.11
CA PRO A 182 -3.94 -13.29 4.31
C PRO A 182 -2.77 -12.59 5.01
N PHE A 183 -2.54 -11.31 4.71
CA PHE A 183 -1.54 -10.52 5.43
C PHE A 183 -2.17 -9.88 6.68
N VAL A 184 -1.68 -10.25 7.86
CA VAL A 184 -2.19 -9.80 9.18
C VAL A 184 -1.12 -9.15 10.07
N ASP A 185 0.11 -9.14 9.60
CA ASP A 185 1.30 -8.71 10.31
C ASP A 185 1.58 -7.20 10.15
N VAL A 186 2.75 -6.75 10.61
CA VAL A 186 3.13 -5.33 10.61
C VAL A 186 4.13 -5.06 9.47
N LEU A 187 3.88 -3.98 8.73
CA LEU A 187 4.84 -3.34 7.84
C LEU A 187 5.16 -1.96 8.43
N PRO A 188 6.17 -1.81 9.29
CA PRO A 188 6.49 -0.51 9.86
C PRO A 188 6.86 0.50 8.77
N TYR A 189 6.29 1.70 8.80
CA TYR A 189 6.49 2.73 7.77
C TYR A 189 7.96 3.19 7.70
N SER A 190 8.54 3.57 8.83
CA SER A 190 9.88 4.20 8.88
C SER A 190 11.02 3.22 9.14
N ILE A 191 10.89 2.33 10.13
CA ILE A 191 12.01 1.49 10.63
C ILE A 191 12.56 0.56 9.54
N ASN A 192 11.66 -0.06 8.78
CA ASN A 192 12.00 -0.97 7.69
C ASN A 192 11.76 -0.34 6.31
N ASP A 193 11.45 0.95 6.31
CA ASP A 193 11.26 1.77 5.12
C ASP A 193 10.23 1.22 4.11
N ASN A 194 9.10 0.76 4.64
CA ASN A 194 7.98 0.26 3.84
C ASN A 194 7.11 1.40 3.26
N ARG A 195 7.61 2.64 3.22
CA ARG A 195 6.87 3.84 2.78
C ARG A 195 6.20 3.65 1.41
N PRO A 196 6.85 3.07 0.38
CA PRO A 196 6.21 2.89 -0.92
C PRO A 196 4.98 1.96 -0.86
N ALA A 197 5.02 0.92 -0.03
CA ALA A 197 3.86 0.03 0.18
C ALA A 197 2.69 0.76 0.86
N HIS A 198 2.98 1.63 1.82
CA HIS A 198 1.95 2.45 2.46
C HIS A 198 1.37 3.51 1.54
N ARG A 199 2.22 4.20 0.75
CA ARG A 199 1.77 5.21 -0.21
C ARG A 199 0.85 4.64 -1.28
N VAL A 200 1.15 3.45 -1.81
CA VAL A 200 0.29 2.82 -2.81
C VAL A 200 -1.05 2.34 -2.24
N LEU A 201 -1.04 1.79 -1.02
CA LEU A 201 -2.28 1.43 -0.30
C LEU A 201 -3.11 2.68 0.02
N TYR A 202 -2.46 3.77 0.45
CA TYR A 202 -3.11 5.04 0.76
C TYR A 202 -3.75 5.64 -0.49
N ALA A 203 -3.02 5.74 -1.60
CA ALA A 203 -3.55 6.24 -2.86
C ALA A 203 -4.79 5.45 -3.30
N TYR A 204 -4.75 4.12 -3.23
CA TYR A 204 -5.89 3.29 -3.56
C TYR A 204 -7.09 3.53 -2.62
N ALA A 205 -6.85 3.56 -1.32
CA ALA A 205 -7.90 3.80 -0.31
C ALA A 205 -8.54 5.19 -0.46
N SER A 206 -7.74 6.24 -0.69
CA SER A 206 -8.20 7.62 -0.89
C SER A 206 -9.02 7.76 -2.17
N LEU A 207 -8.57 7.17 -3.28
CA LEU A 207 -9.34 7.17 -4.53
C LEU A 207 -10.67 6.42 -4.38
N LEU A 208 -10.72 5.32 -3.62
CA LEU A 208 -11.99 4.69 -3.24
C LEU A 208 -12.85 5.62 -2.38
N ALA A 209 -12.26 6.35 -1.44
CA ALA A 209 -12.96 7.21 -0.50
C ALA A 209 -13.71 8.34 -1.20
N MET A 210 -13.15 8.89 -2.29
CA MET A 210 -13.79 9.91 -3.13
C MET A 210 -15.15 9.47 -3.67
N LYS A 211 -15.36 8.17 -3.92
CA LYS A 211 -16.65 7.63 -4.41
C LYS A 211 -17.45 6.92 -3.33
N SER A 212 -16.78 6.21 -2.43
CA SER A 212 -17.44 5.43 -1.40
C SER A 212 -16.52 5.19 -0.21
N MET A 213 -16.69 6.00 0.83
CA MET A 213 -16.05 5.77 2.12
C MET A 213 -16.32 4.37 2.69
N ARG A 214 -17.48 3.77 2.35
CA ARG A 214 -17.79 2.37 2.71
C ARG A 214 -16.79 1.37 2.11
N GLN A 215 -16.33 1.60 0.88
CA GLN A 215 -15.32 0.75 0.23
C GLN A 215 -13.90 1.03 0.71
N ALA A 216 -13.60 2.28 1.08
CA ALA A 216 -12.28 2.69 1.56
C ALA A 216 -11.99 2.26 3.01
N LYS A 217 -13.00 2.28 3.90
CA LYS A 217 -12.85 1.96 5.33
C LYS A 217 -12.10 0.66 5.65
N PRO A 218 -12.35 -0.47 4.96
CA PRO A 218 -11.56 -1.69 5.17
C PRO A 218 -10.07 -1.52 4.90
N TRP A 219 -9.69 -0.70 3.91
CA TRP A 219 -8.29 -0.42 3.57
C TRP A 219 -7.62 0.44 4.62
N PHE A 220 -8.21 1.58 4.96
CA PHE A 220 -7.70 2.44 6.02
C PHE A 220 -7.58 1.70 7.35
N ARG A 221 -8.57 0.86 7.68
CA ARG A 221 -8.47 -0.02 8.83
C ARG A 221 -7.25 -0.92 8.71
N ALA A 222 -7.11 -1.71 7.65
CA ALA A 222 -5.98 -2.63 7.53
C ALA A 222 -4.62 -1.91 7.61
N MET A 223 -4.48 -0.75 6.95
CA MET A 223 -3.26 0.05 7.00
C MET A 223 -2.88 0.48 8.43
N LEU A 224 -3.87 0.86 9.25
CA LEU A 224 -3.62 1.21 10.66
C LEU A 224 -3.12 0.00 11.47
N TYR A 225 -3.58 -1.21 11.15
CA TYR A 225 -3.07 -2.43 11.77
C TYR A 225 -1.68 -2.80 11.24
N MET A 226 -1.42 -2.57 9.95
CA MET A 226 -0.12 -2.82 9.34
C MET A 226 0.94 -1.81 9.80
N ASN A 227 0.56 -0.58 10.14
CA ASN A 227 1.45 0.44 10.68
C ASN A 227 0.80 1.21 11.85
N PRO A 228 0.89 0.66 13.08
CA PRO A 228 0.27 1.24 14.27
C PRO A 228 0.76 2.65 14.64
N ASN A 229 1.93 3.06 14.13
CA ASN A 229 2.47 4.42 14.26
C ASN A 229 1.66 5.49 13.51
N ASP A 230 0.74 5.08 12.63
CA ASP A 230 -0.15 5.95 11.88
C ASP A 230 0.54 7.15 11.18
N ASN A 231 1.68 6.90 10.54
CA ASN A 231 2.48 7.97 9.90
C ASN A 231 1.79 8.70 8.74
N LEU A 232 0.61 8.24 8.33
CA LEU A 232 -0.21 8.82 7.25
C LEU A 232 -1.51 9.45 7.76
N GLY A 233 -1.74 9.51 9.09
CA GLY A 233 -2.96 10.09 9.67
C GLY A 233 -4.23 9.32 9.31
N ILE A 234 -4.11 8.02 9.07
CA ILE A 234 -5.20 7.12 8.67
C ILE A 234 -6.23 6.98 9.79
N SER A 235 -5.85 7.13 11.05
CA SER A 235 -6.77 7.06 12.20
C SER A 235 -7.94 8.04 12.10
N TYR A 236 -7.80 9.16 11.39
CA TYR A 236 -8.91 10.11 11.15
C TYR A 236 -9.98 9.58 10.19
N ALA A 237 -9.68 8.53 9.42
CA ALA A 237 -10.56 7.95 8.41
C ALA A 237 -11.32 6.68 8.88
N VAL A 238 -11.03 6.14 10.08
CA VAL A 238 -11.52 4.83 10.56
C VAL A 238 -12.57 4.90 11.65
#